data_AF-A0ABD2WVD7-F1
#
_entry.id   AF-A0ABD2WVD7-F1
#
_cell.length_a   1.000
_cell.length_b   1.000
_cell.length_c   1.000
_cell.angle_alpha   90.00
_cell.angle_beta   90.00
_cell.angle_gamma   90.00
#
_symmetry.space_group_name_H-M   'P 1'
#
loop_
_entity.id
_entity.type
_entity.pdbx_description
1 polymer ?
#
loop_
_entity_poly.entity_id
_entity_poly.type
_entity_poly.pdbx_seq_one_letter_code
_entity_poly.pdbx_strand_id
1 'polypeptide(L)'
;MAGIPSLALLANERSRIYLRRTEDAKKEERLETLRKWQEQWDRSTKGRWTHRLIPNIREWVERKHGEVNYHLTQLLSGHGYFRRHSQRYDNTINAQCPTCPHMVEDAEHVFFHCWRFDEERRRLNVLCQEEMTPENIIGLMLTSEPNWHVVASFAHVVVTRLRHKEMARRR
;
A
#
# COMPACT_ATOMS: atom_id res chain seq x y z
N MET A 1 8.14 -1.01 -0.49
CA MET A 1 7.35 -0.28 0.52
C MET A 1 7.81 -0.65 1.94
N ALA A 2 9.11 -0.90 2.11
CA ALA A 2 9.69 -0.90 3.45
C ALA A 2 9.62 0.56 3.96
N GLY A 3 9.33 0.75 5.24
CA GLY A 3 9.30 2.07 5.90
C GLY A 3 10.69 2.73 6.00
N ILE A 4 11.43 2.73 4.90
CA ILE A 4 12.82 3.15 4.80
C ILE A 4 12.89 4.29 3.78
N PRO A 5 13.43 5.47 4.16
CA PRO A 5 13.67 6.57 3.23
C PRO A 5 14.60 6.14 2.08
N SER A 6 14.67 6.97 1.02
CA SER A 6 15.64 6.74 -0.04
C SER A 6 17.08 6.70 0.48
N LEU A 7 17.96 5.95 -0.19
CA LEU A 7 19.38 5.86 0.19
C LEU A 7 20.05 7.25 0.25
N ALA A 8 19.66 8.16 -0.65
CA ALA A 8 20.14 9.53 -0.65
C ALA A 8 19.73 10.28 0.63
N LEU A 9 18.49 10.14 1.07
CA LEU A 9 18.00 10.74 2.32
C LEU A 9 18.74 10.18 3.53
N LEU A 10 18.97 8.86 3.58
CA LEU A 10 19.73 8.21 4.65
C LEU A 10 21.20 8.62 4.68
N ALA A 11 21.85 8.73 3.51
CA ALA A 11 23.23 9.19 3.41
C ALA A 11 23.37 10.63 3.92
N ASN A 12 22.43 11.51 3.52
CA ASN A 12 22.39 12.90 3.97
C ASN A 12 22.11 13.00 5.48
N GLU A 13 21.22 12.16 6.04
CA GLU A 13 20.97 12.08 7.49
C GLU A 13 22.27 11.76 8.25
N ARG A 14 22.98 10.71 7.83
CA ARG A 14 24.25 10.28 8.45
C ARG A 14 25.33 11.37 8.38
N SER A 15 25.43 12.07 7.25
CA SER A 15 26.38 13.17 7.09
C SER A 15 26.08 14.33 8.05
N ARG A 16 24.82 14.74 8.18
CA ARG A 16 24.43 15.83 9.10
C ARG A 16 24.65 15.45 10.57
N ILE A 17 24.35 14.21 10.95
CA ILE A 17 24.63 13.69 12.30
C ILE A 17 26.14 13.72 12.60
N TYR A 18 26.98 13.28 11.67
CA TYR A 18 28.44 13.28 11.84
C TYR A 18 29.00 14.70 12.06
N LEU A 19 28.45 15.70 11.37
CA LEU A 19 28.91 17.08 11.45
C LEU A 19 28.49 17.80 12.75
N ARG A 20 27.32 17.49 13.32
CA ARG A 20 26.80 18.19 14.50
C ARG A 20 27.40 17.72 15.84
N ARG A 21 27.88 16.47 15.95
CA ARG A 21 28.55 15.90 17.14
C ARG A 21 27.86 16.15 18.51
N THR A 22 26.52 16.28 18.54
CA THR A 22 25.72 16.37 19.77
C THR A 22 24.85 15.12 19.95
N GLU A 23 24.50 14.78 21.20
CA GLU A 23 23.61 13.65 21.49
C GLU A 23 22.20 13.85 20.90
N ASP A 24 21.67 15.07 20.95
CA ASP A 24 20.33 15.39 20.43
C ASP A 24 20.25 15.44 18.89
N ALA A 25 21.39 15.55 18.20
CA ALA A 25 21.41 15.67 16.74
C ALA A 25 20.71 14.50 16.03
N LYS A 26 20.80 13.27 16.56
CA LYS A 26 20.19 12.11 15.90
C LYS A 26 18.68 12.25 15.72
N LYS A 27 17.98 12.70 16.77
CA LYS A 27 16.52 12.82 16.76
C LYS A 27 16.08 13.96 15.85
N GLU A 28 16.74 15.11 15.94
CA GLU A 28 16.46 16.26 15.09
C GLU A 28 16.69 15.94 13.61
N GLU A 29 17.82 15.29 13.29
CA GLU A 29 18.17 14.95 11.91
C GLU A 29 17.24 13.88 11.32
N ARG A 30 16.73 12.98 12.16
CA ARG A 30 15.70 12.02 11.76
C ARG A 30 14.39 12.73 11.41
N LEU A 31 13.95 13.69 12.23
CA LEU A 31 12.75 14.48 11.97
C LEU A 31 12.89 15.29 10.67
N GLU A 32 14.05 15.92 10.44
CA GLU A 32 14.32 16.66 9.21
C GLU A 32 14.33 15.72 7.99
N THR A 33 14.83 14.49 8.14
CA THR A 33 14.80 13.49 7.06
C THR A 33 13.39 13.04 6.74
N LEU A 34 12.54 12.82 7.75
CA LEU A 34 11.12 12.51 7.55
C LEU A 34 10.38 13.67 6.89
N ARG A 35 10.67 14.92 7.29
CA ARG A 35 10.09 16.12 6.67
C ARG A 35 10.43 16.21 5.18
N LYS A 36 11.72 16.07 4.82
CA LYS A 36 12.16 16.06 3.42
C LYS A 36 11.56 14.89 2.63
N TRP A 37 11.40 13.72 3.27
CA TRP A 37 10.77 12.58 2.62
C TRP A 37 9.29 12.85 2.33
N GLN A 38 8.56 13.42 3.29
CA GLN A 38 7.15 13.82 3.12
C GLN A 38 7.00 14.82 1.96
N GLU A 39 7.83 15.86 1.90
CA GLU A 39 7.81 16.84 0.80
C GLU A 39 8.04 16.20 -0.57
N GLN A 40 9.00 15.27 -0.68
CA GLN A 40 9.25 14.53 -1.92
C GLN A 40 8.07 13.63 -2.28
N TRP A 41 7.43 13.03 -1.27
CA TRP A 41 6.29 12.14 -1.44
C TRP A 41 5.07 12.88 -1.97
N ASP A 42 4.76 14.04 -1.40
CA ASP A 42 3.62 14.85 -1.80
C ASP A 42 3.77 15.40 -3.23
N ARG A 43 5.01 15.79 -3.61
CA ARG A 43 5.31 16.32 -4.95
C ARG A 43 5.44 15.26 -6.04
N SER A 44 5.65 13.99 -5.68
CA SER A 44 5.87 12.92 -6.65
C SER A 44 4.61 12.62 -7.47
N THR A 45 4.76 12.52 -8.79
CA THR A 45 3.73 12.01 -9.71
C THR A 45 3.73 10.49 -9.82
N LYS A 46 4.77 9.82 -9.30
CA LYS A 46 4.89 8.36 -9.27
C LYS A 46 4.33 7.82 -7.96
N GLY A 47 3.74 6.63 -8.01
CA GLY A 47 3.22 5.96 -6.81
C GLY A 47 1.97 6.61 -6.21
N ARG A 48 1.20 7.38 -7.00
CA ARG A 48 0.00 8.10 -6.51
C ARG A 48 -1.03 7.22 -5.83
N TRP A 49 -1.16 5.96 -6.25
CA TRP A 49 -1.98 4.97 -5.57
C TRP A 49 -1.50 4.74 -4.13
N THR A 50 -0.23 4.40 -3.95
CA THR A 50 0.36 4.21 -2.63
C THR A 50 0.33 5.50 -1.81
N HIS A 51 0.49 6.68 -2.43
CA HIS A 51 0.36 7.98 -1.76
C HIS A 51 -1.04 8.22 -1.22
N ARG A 52 -2.07 7.90 -2.02
CA ARG A 52 -3.47 8.00 -1.60
C ARG A 52 -3.76 7.14 -0.36
N LEU A 53 -3.19 5.94 -0.31
CA LEU A 53 -3.34 5.05 0.85
C LEU A 53 -2.50 5.51 2.05
N ILE A 54 -1.25 5.93 1.81
CA ILE A 54 -0.29 6.31 2.85
C ILE A 54 0.12 7.78 2.61
N PRO A 55 -0.74 8.75 2.97
CA PRO A 55 -0.41 10.16 2.78
C PRO A 55 0.64 10.63 3.79
N ASN A 56 0.61 10.11 5.02
CA ASN A 56 1.55 10.46 6.08
C ASN A 56 2.62 9.37 6.26
N ILE A 57 3.85 9.65 5.82
CA ILE A 57 4.98 8.73 5.93
C ILE A 57 5.36 8.46 7.39
N ARG A 58 5.27 9.48 8.25
CA ARG A 58 5.75 9.38 9.62
C ARG A 58 4.93 8.33 10.38
N GLU A 59 3.62 8.41 10.31
CA GLU A 59 2.72 7.43 10.94
C GLU A 59 2.98 6.01 10.43
N TRP A 60 3.22 5.85 9.12
CA TRP A 60 3.52 4.56 8.52
C TRP A 60 4.85 3.95 8.98
N VAL A 61 5.86 4.78 9.18
CA VAL A 61 7.22 4.33 9.57
C VAL A 61 7.33 4.12 11.07
N GLU A 62 6.64 4.94 11.87
CA GLU A 62 6.67 4.90 13.34
C GLU A 62 5.63 3.94 13.93
N ARG A 63 4.85 3.24 13.10
CA ARG A 63 3.87 2.25 13.53
C ARG A 63 4.51 1.17 14.42
N LYS A 64 3.79 0.72 15.44
CA LYS A 64 4.28 -0.22 16.46
C LYS A 64 4.01 -1.69 16.11
N HIS A 65 3.10 -1.94 15.18
CA HIS A 65 2.64 -3.26 14.79
C HIS A 65 2.57 -3.38 13.26
N GLY A 66 2.27 -4.59 12.82
CA GLY A 66 1.85 -4.86 11.45
C GLY A 66 2.98 -4.99 10.44
N GLU A 67 3.30 -6.22 10.05
CA GLU A 67 4.24 -6.45 8.96
C GLU A 67 3.57 -6.38 7.59
N VAL A 68 4.30 -5.86 6.60
CA VAL A 68 3.84 -5.78 5.21
C VAL A 68 4.26 -7.06 4.50
N ASN A 69 3.34 -8.02 4.40
CA ASN A 69 3.56 -9.26 3.69
C ASN A 69 3.38 -9.12 2.16
N TYR A 70 3.57 -10.21 1.41
CA TYR A 70 3.40 -10.24 -0.05
C TYR A 70 2.03 -9.74 -0.53
N HIS A 71 0.95 -10.09 0.17
CA HIS A 71 -0.41 -9.76 -0.23
C HIS A 71 -0.74 -8.29 0.04
N LEU A 72 -0.35 -7.79 1.22
CA LEU A 72 -0.42 -6.35 1.53
C LEU A 72 0.45 -5.54 0.57
N THR A 73 1.60 -6.07 0.16
CA THR A 73 2.43 -5.43 -0.86
C THR A 73 1.67 -5.26 -2.19
N GLN A 74 0.83 -6.22 -2.59
CA GLN A 74 0.03 -6.05 -3.82
C GLN A 74 -1.09 -5.02 -3.66
N LEU A 75 -1.78 -5.01 -2.52
CA LEU A 75 -2.75 -3.96 -2.15
C LEU A 75 -2.11 -2.58 -2.25
N LEU A 76 -1.01 -2.36 -1.53
CA LEU A 76 -0.41 -1.04 -1.37
C LEU A 76 0.27 -0.52 -2.64
N SER A 77 0.92 -1.39 -3.42
CA SER A 77 1.64 -0.98 -4.64
C SER A 77 0.73 -0.94 -5.88
N GLY A 78 -0.40 -1.64 -5.84
CA GLY A 78 -1.20 -1.91 -7.03
C GLY A 78 -0.47 -2.77 -8.07
N HIS A 79 0.57 -3.49 -7.65
CA HIS A 79 1.32 -4.41 -8.50
C HIS A 79 0.89 -5.86 -8.28
N GLY A 80 1.04 -6.68 -9.32
CA GLY A 80 0.80 -8.11 -9.27
C GLY A 80 -0.27 -8.60 -10.22
N TYR A 81 -1.22 -9.42 -9.73
CA TYR A 81 -2.16 -10.16 -10.58
C TYR A 81 -3.37 -9.33 -11.07
N PHE A 82 -3.27 -8.00 -11.07
CA PHE A 82 -4.28 -7.12 -11.64
C PHE A 82 -4.10 -7.05 -13.16
N ARG A 83 -5.15 -7.24 -13.96
CA ARG A 83 -5.02 -7.16 -15.42
C ARG A 83 -4.45 -5.83 -15.90
N ARG A 84 -4.79 -4.70 -15.25
CA ARG A 84 -4.20 -3.39 -15.57
C ARG A 84 -2.69 -3.35 -15.35
N HIS A 85 -2.19 -4.07 -14.35
CA HIS A 85 -0.76 -4.20 -14.11
C HIS A 85 -0.10 -5.09 -15.17
N SER A 86 -0.69 -6.26 -15.45
CA SER A 86 -0.18 -7.19 -16.47
C SER A 86 -0.12 -6.57 -17.88
N GLN A 87 -1.12 -5.77 -18.25
CA GLN A 87 -1.18 -5.07 -19.54
C GLN A 87 0.04 -4.17 -19.80
N ARG A 88 0.72 -3.68 -18.76
CA ARG A 88 1.94 -2.86 -18.91
C ARG A 88 3.11 -3.63 -19.54
N TYR A 89 3.07 -4.96 -19.47
CA TYR A 89 4.11 -5.85 -19.98
C TYR A 89 3.66 -6.66 -21.20
N ASP A 90 2.35 -6.80 -21.38
CA ASP A 90 1.76 -7.54 -22.50
C ASP A 90 0.49 -6.83 -23.00
N ASN A 91 0.60 -6.21 -24.18
CA ASN A 91 -0.47 -5.43 -24.79
C ASN A 91 -1.65 -6.29 -25.28
N THR A 92 -1.51 -7.62 -25.32
CA THR A 92 -2.62 -8.52 -25.68
C THR A 92 -3.62 -8.70 -24.53
N ILE A 93 -3.21 -8.36 -23.30
CA ILE A 93 -4.07 -8.48 -22.12
C ILE A 93 -5.09 -7.35 -22.09
N ASN A 94 -6.38 -7.73 -22.08
CA ASN A 94 -7.46 -6.81 -21.76
C ASN A 94 -7.44 -6.48 -20.25
N ALA A 95 -7.30 -5.18 -19.94
CA ALA A 95 -7.30 -4.64 -18.59
C ALA A 95 -8.68 -4.61 -17.90
N GLN A 96 -9.77 -4.87 -18.64
CA GLN A 96 -11.12 -4.84 -18.09
C GLN A 96 -11.38 -5.96 -17.08
N CYS A 97 -12.18 -5.65 -16.07
CA CYS A 97 -12.68 -6.60 -15.11
C CYS A 97 -13.64 -7.59 -15.80
N PRO A 98 -13.48 -8.91 -15.59
CA PRO A 98 -14.31 -9.91 -16.26
C PRO A 98 -15.75 -9.94 -15.76
N THR A 99 -16.06 -9.30 -14.63
CA THR A 99 -17.39 -9.35 -13.99
C THR A 99 -18.04 -7.99 -13.82
N CYS A 100 -17.26 -6.91 -13.91
CA CYS A 100 -17.76 -5.54 -13.73
C CYS A 100 -17.68 -4.82 -15.09
N PRO A 101 -18.83 -4.61 -15.77
CA PRO A 101 -18.86 -3.99 -17.09
C PRO A 101 -18.15 -2.63 -17.09
N HIS A 102 -17.34 -2.37 -18.12
CA HIS A 102 -16.61 -1.11 -18.34
C HIS A 102 -15.62 -0.69 -17.25
N MET A 103 -15.36 -1.53 -16.24
CA MET A 103 -14.41 -1.25 -15.18
C MET A 103 -13.03 -1.84 -15.50
N VAL A 104 -11.98 -1.08 -15.21
CA VAL A 104 -10.59 -1.57 -15.27
C VAL A 104 -10.28 -2.39 -14.01
N GLU A 105 -9.64 -3.54 -14.17
CA GLU A 105 -9.18 -4.36 -13.04
C GLU A 105 -7.80 -3.88 -12.57
N ASP A 106 -7.80 -2.80 -11.80
CA ASP A 106 -6.68 -2.33 -10.98
C ASP A 106 -6.92 -2.62 -9.49
N ALA A 107 -5.97 -2.24 -8.63
CA ALA A 107 -6.09 -2.48 -7.20
C ALA A 107 -7.25 -1.72 -6.56
N GLU A 108 -7.51 -0.48 -6.97
CA GLU A 108 -8.63 0.30 -6.46
C GLU A 108 -9.97 -0.41 -6.74
N HIS A 109 -10.21 -0.75 -8.01
CA HIS A 109 -11.41 -1.47 -8.36
C HIS A 109 -11.50 -2.81 -7.62
N VAL A 110 -10.43 -3.60 -7.63
CA VAL A 110 -10.44 -4.94 -7.02
C VAL A 110 -10.76 -4.89 -5.53
N PHE A 111 -10.07 -4.04 -4.77
CA PHE A 111 -10.19 -4.04 -3.32
C PHE A 111 -11.42 -3.30 -2.81
N PHE A 112 -11.89 -2.27 -3.52
CA PHE A 112 -12.91 -1.35 -2.99
C PHE A 112 -14.26 -1.43 -3.72
N HIS A 113 -14.31 -1.92 -4.97
CA HIS A 113 -15.52 -1.83 -5.80
C HIS A 113 -15.96 -3.14 -6.47
N CYS A 114 -15.05 -4.10 -6.66
CA CYS A 114 -15.29 -5.27 -7.50
C CYS A 114 -16.29 -6.23 -6.86
N TRP A 115 -17.37 -6.57 -7.56
CA TRP A 115 -18.43 -7.46 -7.05
C TRP A 115 -17.94 -8.84 -6.64
N ARG A 116 -16.81 -9.32 -7.20
CA ARG A 116 -16.20 -10.62 -6.86
C ARG A 116 -15.72 -10.72 -5.41
N PHE A 117 -15.56 -9.58 -4.74
CA PHE A 117 -15.02 -9.49 -3.38
C PHE A 117 -15.97 -8.74 -2.44
N ASP A 118 -17.25 -8.65 -2.81
CA ASP A 118 -18.25 -7.92 -2.04
C ASP A 118 -18.52 -8.54 -0.67
N GLU A 119 -18.62 -9.87 -0.61
CA GLU A 119 -18.80 -10.60 0.63
C GLU A 119 -17.61 -10.41 1.57
N GLU A 120 -16.38 -10.51 1.05
CA GLU A 120 -15.17 -10.29 1.83
C GLU A 120 -15.05 -8.85 2.34
N ARG A 121 -15.42 -7.85 1.53
CA ARG A 121 -15.49 -6.45 1.96
C ARG A 121 -16.53 -6.25 3.05
N ARG A 122 -17.75 -6.79 2.90
CA ARG A 122 -18.81 -6.69 3.93
C ARG A 122 -18.33 -7.29 5.25
N ARG A 123 -17.68 -8.45 5.21
CA ARG A 123 -17.10 -9.08 6.41
C ARG A 123 -16.01 -8.21 7.03
N LEU A 124 -15.11 -7.65 6.23
CA LEU A 124 -14.09 -6.72 6.71
C LEU A 124 -14.72 -5.50 7.41
N ASN A 125 -15.71 -4.86 6.78
CA ASN A 125 -16.36 -3.66 7.31
C ASN A 125 -17.05 -3.93 8.65
N VAL A 126 -17.67 -5.11 8.82
CA VAL A 126 -18.27 -5.53 10.09
C VAL A 126 -17.21 -5.69 11.19
N LEU A 127 -16.07 -6.31 10.86
CA LEU A 127 -14.99 -6.54 11.81
C LEU A 127 -14.27 -5.25 12.20
N CYS A 128 -14.08 -4.33 11.26
CA CYS A 128 -13.48 -3.02 11.49
C CYS A 128 -14.46 -1.98 12.04
N GLN A 129 -15.77 -2.29 12.07
CA GLN A 129 -16.86 -1.40 12.48
C GLN A 129 -16.91 -0.07 11.70
N GLU A 130 -16.40 -0.08 10.47
CA GLU A 130 -16.33 1.08 9.59
C GLU A 130 -16.33 0.62 8.13
N GLU A 131 -16.90 1.43 7.23
CA GLU A 131 -16.80 1.18 5.80
C GLU A 131 -15.38 1.46 5.31
N MET A 132 -14.76 0.45 4.70
CA MET A 132 -13.40 0.55 4.20
C MET A 132 -13.35 1.29 2.86
N THR A 133 -12.52 2.33 2.80
CA THR A 133 -12.27 3.20 1.65
C THR A 133 -10.77 3.35 1.40
N PRO A 134 -10.32 3.77 0.20
CA PRO A 134 -8.90 4.03 -0.04
C PRO A 134 -8.31 5.04 0.95
N GLU A 135 -9.11 6.00 1.41
CA GLU A 135 -8.70 7.08 2.29
C GLU A 135 -8.51 6.63 3.75
N ASN A 136 -9.29 5.65 4.24
CA ASN A 136 -9.26 5.24 5.65
C ASN A 136 -8.58 3.90 5.93
N ILE A 137 -8.38 3.04 4.93
CA ILE A 137 -7.91 1.65 5.15
C ILE A 137 -6.60 1.59 5.95
N ILE A 138 -5.65 2.48 5.65
CA ILE A 138 -4.38 2.54 6.38
C ILE A 138 -4.57 3.12 7.77
N GLY A 139 -5.40 4.15 7.91
CA GLY A 139 -5.77 4.67 9.23
C GLY A 139 -6.32 3.57 10.13
N LEU A 140 -7.28 2.78 9.62
CA LEU A 140 -7.85 1.62 10.31
C LEU A 140 -6.80 0.58 10.69
N MET A 141 -5.86 0.27 9.80
CA MET A 141 -4.77 -0.66 10.09
C MET A 141 -3.84 -0.14 11.19
N LEU A 142 -3.61 1.18 11.24
CA LEU A 142 -2.73 1.81 12.22
C LEU A 142 -3.37 1.97 13.61
N THR A 143 -4.71 1.96 13.73
CA THR A 143 -5.37 2.08 15.04
C THR A 143 -5.18 0.86 15.93
N SER A 144 -5.08 -0.35 15.37
CA SER A 144 -4.90 -1.56 16.17
C SER A 144 -4.28 -2.73 15.39
N GLU A 145 -3.57 -3.61 16.09
CA GLU A 145 -3.04 -4.85 15.52
C GLU A 145 -4.14 -5.81 15.01
N PRO A 146 -5.29 -5.99 15.71
CA PRO A 146 -6.43 -6.72 15.15
C PRO A 146 -6.90 -6.19 13.80
N ASN A 147 -7.07 -4.86 13.63
CA ASN A 147 -7.47 -4.29 12.35
C ASN A 147 -6.44 -4.57 11.26
N TRP A 148 -5.15 -4.47 11.58
CA TRP A 148 -4.08 -4.85 10.67
C TRP A 148 -4.23 -6.29 10.19
N HIS A 149 -4.46 -7.23 11.11
CA HIS A 149 -4.66 -8.65 10.78
C HIS A 149 -5.87 -8.87 9.89
N VAL A 150 -7.02 -8.24 10.19
CA VAL A 150 -8.23 -8.40 9.37
C VAL A 150 -8.00 -7.90 7.94
N VAL A 151 -7.39 -6.72 7.77
CA VAL A 151 -7.05 -6.19 6.43
C VAL A 151 -6.02 -7.07 5.73
N ALA A 152 -5.02 -7.58 6.44
CA ALA A 152 -4.02 -8.49 5.88
C ALA A 152 -4.65 -9.80 5.38
N SER A 153 -5.57 -10.38 6.15
CA SER A 153 -6.33 -11.57 5.77
C SER A 153 -7.22 -11.32 4.56
N PHE A 154 -7.89 -10.16 4.50
CA PHE A 154 -8.65 -9.74 3.33
C PHE A 154 -7.75 -9.65 2.08
N ALA A 155 -6.60 -8.98 2.20
CA ALA A 155 -5.64 -8.87 1.11
C ALA A 155 -5.14 -10.24 0.62
N HIS A 156 -4.90 -11.17 1.55
CA HIS A 156 -4.52 -12.54 1.23
C HIS A 156 -5.58 -13.26 0.39
N VAL A 157 -6.85 -13.20 0.78
CA VAL A 157 -7.95 -13.86 0.05
C VAL A 157 -8.06 -13.31 -1.37
N VAL A 158 -8.10 -11.99 -1.51
CA VAL A 158 -8.25 -11.31 -2.81
C VAL A 158 -7.10 -11.68 -3.76
N VAL A 159 -5.85 -11.51 -3.30
CA VAL A 159 -4.66 -11.73 -4.12
C VAL A 159 -4.51 -13.20 -4.49
N THR A 160 -4.81 -14.14 -3.57
CA THR A 160 -4.74 -15.58 -3.85
C THR A 160 -5.77 -15.99 -4.91
N ARG A 161 -7.00 -15.48 -4.82
CA ARG A 161 -8.04 -15.75 -5.83
C ARG A 161 -7.68 -15.18 -7.21
N LEU A 162 -7.12 -13.96 -7.27
CA LEU A 162 -6.64 -13.39 -8.53
C LEU A 162 -5.51 -14.20 -9.12
N ARG A 163 -4.52 -14.59 -8.31
CA ARG A 163 -3.40 -15.43 -8.72
C ARG A 163 -3.87 -16.74 -9.36
N HIS A 164 -4.81 -17.45 -8.73
CA HIS A 164 -5.34 -18.70 -9.25
C HIS A 164 -6.04 -18.50 -10.61
N LYS A 165 -6.87 -17.45 -10.73
CA LYS A 165 -7.55 -17.12 -11.98
C LYS A 165 -6.58 -16.75 -13.10
N GLU A 166 -5.52 -16.01 -12.78
CA GLU A 166 -4.50 -15.63 -13.76
C GLU A 166 -3.67 -16.83 -14.22
N MET A 167 -3.29 -17.74 -13.31
CA MET A 167 -2.59 -18.97 -13.69
C MET A 167 -3.44 -19.88 -14.59
N ALA A 168 -4.76 -19.95 -14.34
CA ALA A 168 -5.66 -20.75 -15.16
C ALA A 168 -5.83 -20.20 -16.60
N ARG A 169 -5.60 -18.91 -16.83
CA ARG A 169 -5.66 -18.30 -18.18
C ARG A 169 -4.41 -18.56 -19.03
N ARG A 170 -3.28 -18.87 -18.37
CA ARG A 170 -1.97 -19.07 -19.02
C ARG A 170 -1.69 -20.54 -19.34
N ARG A 171 -2.61 -21.44 -18.97
CA ARG A 171 -2.59 -22.86 -19.30
C ARG A 171 -3.47 -23.10 -20.52
#